data_AF-A0A529LVQ6-F1
#
_entry.id   AF-A0A529LVQ6-F1
#
_cell.length_a   1.000
_cell.length_b   1.000
_cell.length_c   1.000
_cell.angle_alpha   90.00
_cell.angle_beta   90.00
_cell.angle_gamma   90.00
#
_symmetry.space_group_name_H-M   'P 1'
#
loop_
_entity.id
_entity.type
_entity.pdbx_description
1 polymer ?
#
loop_
_entity_poly.entity_id
_entity_poly.type
_entity_poly.pdbx_seq_one_letter_code
_entity_poly.pdbx_strand_id
1 'polypeptide(L)'
;NLMSGKNAWGEADANFNKFAPHLKDIEVPSETLQTLLDRNGIAHIDAFLVDCEGADWMVFEQLDLQRYRPGMIKIEVGALPATEIGQVVVKLKTAGYQVGFQAEDIWAFA
;
A
#
# COMPACT_ATOMS: atom_id res chain seq x y z
N ASN A 1 1.73 -4.87 20.75
CA ASN A 1 2.73 -3.99 20.13
C ASN A 1 3.17 -4.59 18.81
N LEU A 2 2.21 -4.64 17.88
CA LEU A 2 2.33 -4.98 16.46
C LEU A 2 1.10 -4.31 15.84
N MET A 3 1.33 -3.24 15.07
CA MET A 3 0.46 -2.74 14.00
C MET A 3 -0.98 -2.35 14.41
N SER A 4 -1.19 -1.10 14.85
CA SER A 4 -2.53 -0.51 14.86
C SER A 4 -2.76 0.27 13.57
N GLY A 5 -3.38 -0.41 12.61
CA GLY A 5 -3.81 0.16 11.34
C GLY A 5 -4.67 1.43 11.47
N LYS A 6 -4.75 2.18 10.36
CA LYS A 6 -5.37 3.50 10.14
C LYS A 6 -4.93 4.66 11.04
N ASN A 7 -4.28 4.37 12.18
CA ASN A 7 -4.01 5.37 13.21
C ASN A 7 -2.54 5.37 13.65
N ALA A 8 -1.62 4.82 12.83
CA ALA A 8 -0.19 4.79 13.15
C ALA A 8 0.37 6.18 13.54
N TRP A 9 -0.27 7.24 13.03
CA TRP A 9 -0.03 8.64 13.38
C TRP A 9 -1.32 9.41 13.74
N GLY A 10 -2.38 8.68 14.10
CA GLY A 10 -3.70 9.24 14.42
C GLY A 10 -3.80 9.70 15.88
N GLU A 11 -5.02 9.96 16.35
CA GLU A 11 -5.29 10.46 17.72
C GLU A 11 -4.72 9.57 18.85
N ALA A 12 -4.42 8.31 18.55
CA ALA A 12 -3.81 7.37 19.48
C ALA A 12 -2.28 7.53 19.63
N ASP A 13 -1.61 8.26 18.73
CA ASP A 13 -0.18 8.54 18.82
C ASP A 13 0.10 9.51 19.99
N ALA A 14 1.13 9.19 20.79
CA ALA A 14 1.48 9.96 21.99
C ALA A 14 1.91 11.40 21.68
N ASN A 15 2.34 11.67 20.45
CA ASN A 15 2.72 12.99 19.97
C ASN A 15 1.61 13.67 19.15
N PHE A 16 0.48 13.03 18.87
CA PHE A 16 -0.60 13.62 18.06
C PHE A 16 -0.99 15.01 18.57
N ASN A 17 -1.27 15.14 19.87
CA ASN A 17 -1.67 16.41 20.49
C ASN A 17 -0.62 17.53 20.36
N LYS A 18 0.67 17.18 20.22
CA LYS A 18 1.75 18.15 20.00
C LYS A 18 1.68 18.74 18.60
N PHE A 19 1.27 17.95 17.61
CA PHE A 19 1.25 18.36 16.20
C PHE A 19 -0.14 18.74 15.70
N ALA A 20 -1.22 18.29 16.36
CA ALA A 20 -2.61 18.55 16.00
C ALA A 20 -2.92 20.03 15.69
N PRO A 21 -2.41 21.04 16.44
CA PRO A 21 -2.65 22.44 16.09
C PRO A 21 -2.07 22.90 14.75
N HIS A 22 -1.12 22.12 14.20
CA HIS A 22 -0.46 22.38 12.92
C HIS A 22 -1.05 21.54 11.77
N LEU A 23 -1.89 20.55 12.08
CA LEU A 23 -2.54 19.71 11.08
C LEU A 23 -3.66 20.48 10.39
N LYS A 24 -3.80 20.24 9.09
CA LYS A 24 -4.89 20.78 8.27
C LYS A 24 -5.37 19.70 7.34
N ASP A 25 -6.68 19.50 7.30
CA ASP A 25 -7.30 18.70 6.26
C ASP A 25 -7.26 19.48 4.95
N ILE A 26 -6.82 18.80 3.90
CA ILE A 26 -6.82 19.32 2.54
C ILE A 26 -7.46 18.29 1.63
N GLU A 27 -8.22 18.77 0.64
CA GLU A 27 -8.69 17.93 -0.44
C GLU A 27 -7.61 17.86 -1.51
N VAL A 28 -7.21 16.63 -1.86
CA VAL A 28 -6.21 16.37 -2.91
C VAL A 28 -6.91 15.63 -4.05
N PRO A 29 -6.88 16.16 -5.29
CA PRO A 29 -7.37 15.41 -6.44
C PRO A 29 -6.61 14.09 -6.60
N SER A 30 -7.34 13.00 -6.73
CA SER A 30 -6.78 11.66 -6.95
C SER A 30 -7.29 11.06 -8.25
N GLU A 31 -6.51 10.14 -8.81
CA GLU A 31 -6.88 9.34 -9.99
C GLU A 31 -6.64 7.85 -9.70
N THR A 32 -7.27 6.99 -10.49
CA THR A 32 -7.01 5.54 -10.37
C THR A 32 -5.60 5.19 -10.81
N LEU A 33 -5.04 4.11 -10.27
CA LEU A 33 -3.73 3.62 -10.69
C LEU A 33 -3.70 3.38 -12.20
N GLN A 34 -4.75 2.80 -12.78
CA GLN A 34 -4.81 2.51 -14.21
C GLN A 34 -4.82 3.80 -15.05
N THR A 35 -5.55 4.85 -14.63
CA THR A 35 -5.51 6.16 -15.29
C THR A 35 -4.11 6.77 -15.30
N LEU A 36 -3.39 6.69 -14.17
CA LEU A 36 -2.00 7.15 -14.06
C LEU A 36 -1.09 6.38 -15.02
N LEU A 37 -1.19 5.05 -15.04
CA LEU A 37 -0.37 4.19 -15.89
C LEU A 37 -0.63 4.43 -17.39
N ASP A 38 -1.90 4.55 -17.79
CA ASP A 38 -2.27 4.80 -19.19
C ASP A 38 -1.82 6.17 -19.67
N ARG A 39 -1.99 7.21 -18.84
CA ARG A 39 -1.53 8.57 -19.16
C ARG A 39 -0.03 8.65 -19.41
N ASN A 40 0.75 7.81 -18.72
CA ASN A 40 2.21 7.75 -18.86
C ASN A 40 2.67 6.68 -19.86
N GLY A 41 1.75 5.98 -20.53
CA GLY A 41 2.08 4.95 -21.52
C GLY A 41 2.84 3.76 -20.91
N ILE A 42 2.60 3.44 -19.64
CA ILE A 42 3.29 2.35 -18.95
C ILE A 42 2.76 1.00 -19.48
N ALA A 43 3.61 0.27 -20.17
CA ALA A 43 3.30 -1.07 -20.70
C ALA A 43 3.92 -2.21 -19.87
N HIS A 44 4.94 -1.91 -19.05
CA HIS A 44 5.72 -2.87 -18.28
C HIS A 44 6.14 -2.27 -16.94
N ILE A 45 6.22 -3.11 -15.90
CA ILE A 45 6.64 -2.72 -14.55
C ILE A 45 7.59 -3.80 -14.04
N ASP A 46 8.85 -3.47 -13.79
CA ASP A 46 9.80 -4.42 -13.19
C ASP A 46 9.58 -4.57 -11.68
N ALA A 47 9.30 -3.45 -11.02
CA ALA A 47 9.09 -3.36 -9.58
C ALA A 47 7.91 -2.44 -9.26
N PHE A 48 7.04 -2.88 -8.35
CA PHE A 48 5.91 -2.11 -7.85
C PHE A 48 6.05 -1.93 -6.34
N LEU A 49 6.15 -0.69 -5.89
CA LEU A 49 6.30 -0.33 -4.49
C LEU A 49 5.15 0.58 -4.08
N VAL A 50 4.46 0.22 -3.00
CA VAL A 50 3.39 1.03 -2.41
C VAL A 50 3.77 1.36 -0.98
N ASP A 51 3.70 2.65 -0.71
CA ASP A 51 3.97 3.31 0.57
C ASP A 51 3.12 4.57 0.58
N CYS A 52 1.90 4.45 1.12
CA CYS A 52 0.86 5.48 1.02
C CYS A 52 0.24 5.80 2.38
N GLU A 53 0.99 5.57 3.46
CA GLU A 53 0.65 5.95 4.83
C GLU A 53 -0.77 5.48 5.23
N GLY A 54 -1.17 4.27 4.80
CA GLY A 54 -2.45 3.64 5.12
C GLY A 54 -3.46 3.53 3.99
N ALA A 55 -3.15 4.07 2.79
CA ALA A 55 -3.94 3.84 1.58
C ALA A 55 -3.39 2.71 0.70
N ASP A 56 -2.44 1.93 1.21
CA ASP A 56 -1.62 0.99 0.44
C ASP A 56 -2.44 -0.12 -0.21
N TRP A 57 -3.40 -0.69 0.51
CA TRP A 57 -4.33 -1.66 -0.07
C TRP A 57 -5.20 -1.05 -1.17
N MET A 58 -5.71 0.17 -0.96
CA MET A 58 -6.55 0.88 -1.95
C MET A 58 -5.79 1.12 -3.27
N VAL A 59 -4.48 1.36 -3.21
CA VAL A 59 -3.64 1.49 -4.40
C VAL A 59 -3.35 0.10 -4.99
N PHE A 60 -2.89 -0.84 -4.16
CA PHE A 60 -2.46 -2.16 -4.62
C PHE A 60 -3.60 -3.02 -5.19
N GLU A 61 -4.82 -2.90 -4.67
CA GLU A 61 -5.98 -3.65 -5.16
C GLU A 61 -6.27 -3.38 -6.64
N GLN A 62 -5.91 -2.19 -7.13
CA GLN A 62 -6.13 -1.77 -8.51
C GLN A 62 -5.09 -2.34 -9.49
N LEU A 63 -3.93 -2.80 -9.02
CA LEU A 63 -2.88 -3.32 -9.91
C LEU A 63 -3.34 -4.62 -10.59
N ASP A 64 -3.35 -4.63 -11.92
CA ASP A 64 -3.59 -5.83 -12.72
C ASP A 64 -2.32 -6.70 -12.79
N LEU A 65 -2.27 -7.72 -11.92
CA LEU A 65 -1.15 -8.67 -11.84
C LEU A 65 -1.07 -9.62 -13.04
N GLN A 66 -2.11 -9.73 -13.86
CA GLN A 66 -2.07 -10.51 -15.10
C GLN A 66 -1.43 -9.70 -16.23
N ARG A 67 -1.74 -8.40 -16.31
CA ARG A 67 -1.19 -7.49 -17.32
C ARG A 67 0.26 -7.11 -17.06
N TYR A 68 0.58 -6.61 -15.87
CA TYR A 68 1.90 -6.01 -15.60
C TYR A 68 2.90 -6.98 -14.97
N ARG A 69 2.40 -7.96 -14.20
CA ARG A 69 3.16 -8.99 -13.46
C ARG A 69 4.60 -8.56 -13.06
N PRO A 70 4.76 -7.58 -12.15
CA PRO A 70 6.08 -7.13 -11.72
C PRO A 70 6.93 -8.27 -11.15
N GLY A 71 8.23 -8.26 -11.42
CA GLY A 71 9.15 -9.23 -10.82
C GLY A 71 9.29 -9.06 -9.31
N MET A 72 9.11 -7.83 -8.81
CA MET A 72 9.20 -7.48 -7.40
C MET A 72 8.03 -6.62 -6.91
N ILE A 73 7.41 -7.13 -5.85
CA ILE A 73 6.38 -6.63 -4.95
C ILE A 73 6.87 -5.95 -3.65
N LYS A 74 6.69 -4.64 -3.34
CA LYS A 74 6.76 -4.16 -1.93
C LYS A 74 5.47 -3.43 -1.56
N ILE A 75 4.80 -3.86 -0.51
CA ILE A 75 3.64 -3.17 0.05
C ILE A 75 3.90 -2.87 1.52
N GLU A 76 3.88 -1.60 1.91
CA GLU A 76 3.87 -1.23 3.32
C GLU A 76 2.54 -1.66 3.96
N VAL A 77 2.62 -2.31 5.12
CA VAL A 77 1.48 -2.80 5.89
C VAL A 77 1.43 -2.26 7.32
N GLY A 78 2.38 -1.38 7.70
CA GLY A 78 2.46 -0.68 8.99
C GLY A 78 1.14 -0.07 9.43
N ALA A 79 0.54 0.69 8.52
CA ALA A 79 -0.71 1.41 8.75
C ALA A 79 -1.97 0.64 8.29
N LEU A 80 -1.87 -0.61 7.85
CA LEU A 80 -3.04 -1.35 7.36
C LEU A 80 -3.76 -2.13 8.48
N PRO A 81 -5.10 -2.21 8.45
CA PRO A 81 -5.84 -3.14 9.29
C PRO A 81 -5.56 -4.59 8.86
N ALA A 82 -5.62 -5.53 9.80
CA ALA A 82 -5.31 -6.94 9.56
C ALA A 82 -6.10 -7.57 8.39
N THR A 83 -7.33 -7.11 8.13
CA THR A 83 -8.14 -7.54 6.99
C THR A 83 -7.50 -7.19 5.65
N GLU A 84 -6.98 -5.97 5.51
CA GLU A 84 -6.33 -5.49 4.28
C GLU A 84 -4.97 -6.17 4.07
N ILE A 85 -4.21 -6.38 5.16
CA ILE A 85 -2.99 -7.20 5.13
C ILE A 85 -3.32 -8.61 4.58
N GLY A 86 -4.40 -9.22 5.05
CA GLY A 86 -4.89 -10.51 4.54
C GLY A 86 -5.22 -10.47 3.04
N GLN A 87 -5.87 -9.40 2.57
CA GLN A 87 -6.20 -9.21 1.15
C GLN A 87 -4.95 -9.07 0.27
N VAL A 88 -3.92 -8.34 0.73
CA VAL A 88 -2.62 -8.24 0.06
C VAL A 88 -2.03 -9.64 -0.16
N VAL A 89 -1.95 -10.44 0.91
CA VAL A 89 -1.38 -11.80 0.86
C VAL A 89 -2.17 -12.70 -0.08
N VAL A 90 -3.51 -12.68 0.01
CA VAL A 90 -4.38 -13.49 -0.86
C VAL A 90 -4.16 -13.13 -2.32
N LYS A 91 -4.21 -11.84 -2.67
CA LYS A 91 -4.02 -11.38 -4.05
C LYS A 91 -2.67 -11.84 -4.63
N LEU A 92 -1.59 -11.67 -3.87
CA LEU A 92 -0.24 -12.08 -4.28
C LEU A 92 -0.10 -13.60 -4.44
N LYS A 93 -0.56 -14.37 -3.44
CA LYS A 93 -0.49 -15.84 -3.46
C LYS A 93 -1.33 -16.44 -4.58
N THR A 94 -2.53 -15.91 -4.82
CA THR A 94 -3.39 -16.33 -5.93
C THR A 94 -2.74 -16.05 -7.28
N ALA A 95 -1.95 -14.99 -7.41
CA ALA A 95 -1.18 -14.68 -8.62
C ALA A 95 0.14 -15.48 -8.76
N GLY A 96 0.45 -16.34 -7.79
CA GLY A 96 1.61 -17.25 -7.82
C GLY A 96 2.91 -16.67 -7.27
N TYR A 97 2.87 -15.54 -6.56
CA TYR A 97 4.08 -14.93 -6.00
C TYR A 97 4.57 -15.68 -4.75
N GLN A 98 5.89 -15.72 -4.58
CA GLN A 98 6.53 -16.03 -3.30
C GLN A 98 6.45 -14.79 -2.41
N VAL A 99 5.94 -14.93 -1.19
CA VAL A 99 5.64 -13.80 -0.29
C VAL A 99 6.43 -13.96 1.02
N GLY A 100 7.07 -12.90 1.47
CA GLY A 100 7.76 -12.79 2.75
C GLY A 100 7.37 -11.51 3.49
N PHE A 101 7.50 -11.53 4.81
CA PHE A 101 7.29 -10.36 5.67
C PHE A 101 8.64 -9.90 6.21
N GLN A 102 8.91 -8.60 6.15
CA GLN A 102 10.09 -8.00 6.75
C GLN A 102 9.68 -6.66 7.37
N ALA A 103 9.85 -6.53 8.69
CA ALA A 103 9.40 -5.37 9.45
C ALA A 103 7.94 -5.03 9.12
N GLU A 104 7.70 -3.84 8.59
CA GLU A 104 6.36 -3.33 8.24
C GLU A 104 6.02 -3.50 6.76
N ASP A 105 6.77 -4.34 6.04
CA ASP A 105 6.59 -4.58 4.61
C ASP A 105 6.25 -6.03 4.28
N ILE A 106 5.38 -6.20 3.29
CA ILE A 106 5.23 -7.43 2.53
C ILE A 106 6.08 -7.33 1.26
N TRP A 107 6.95 -8.30 1.08
CA TRP A 107 7.76 -8.49 -0.12
C TRP A 107 7.23 -9.66 -0.94
N ALA A 108 7.20 -9.51 -2.26
CA ALA A 108 6.74 -10.57 -3.16
C ALA A 108 7.58 -10.69 -4.44
N PHE A 109 7.82 -11.92 -4.90
CA PHE A 109 8.61 -12.22 -6.10
C PHE A 109 7.88 -13.24 -7.00
N ALA A 110 7.88 -12.99 -8.32
CA ALA A 110 7.03 -13.68 -9.32
C ALA A 110 7.66 -14.90 -10.00
#